data_AF-A0A1G7JI60-F1
#
_entry.id   AF-A0A1G7JI60-F1
#
_cell.length_a   1.000
_cell.length_b   1.000
_cell.length_c   1.000
_cell.angle_alpha   90.00
_cell.angle_beta   90.00
_cell.angle_gamma   90.00
#
_symmetry.space_group_name_H-M   'P 1'
#
loop_
_entity.id
_entity.type
_entity.pdbx_description
1 polymer ?
#
loop_
_entity_poly.entity_id
_entity_poly.type
_entity_poly.pdbx_seq_one_letter_code
_entity_poly.pdbx_strand_id
1 'polypeptide(L)'
;MRALLSLAAMVCCLGLALTAPARDIAEATNLQVVRNLYEEVRKTRASEINASENTQAIVDRLQCYERNHDYGQRIQICNNAYIKRIIYLARMSIHSRPDLGKFVQHVGMCPIQYNLCMGQTQNDKERCILFERQCIDHTLDVFWRGSAQYTQQTYRLDQ
;
A
#
# COMPACT_ATOMS: atom_id res chain seq x y z
N MET A 1 35.12 -60.91 -6.66
CA MET A 1 33.93 -60.45 -5.90
C MET A 1 34.17 -59.14 -5.12
N ARG A 2 34.81 -58.11 -5.72
CA ARG A 2 34.93 -56.77 -5.09
C ARG A 2 34.56 -55.61 -6.02
N ALA A 3 34.43 -55.86 -7.32
CA ALA A 3 34.12 -54.83 -8.32
C ALA A 3 32.60 -54.59 -8.54
N LEU A 4 31.74 -55.48 -8.06
CA LEU A 4 30.28 -55.38 -8.24
C LEU A 4 29.56 -54.62 -7.12
N LEU A 5 30.24 -54.36 -5.99
CA LEU A 5 29.66 -53.66 -4.84
C LEU A 5 29.81 -52.13 -4.96
N SER A 6 30.72 -51.63 -5.79
CA SER A 6 31.00 -50.19 -5.94
C SER A 6 30.03 -49.46 -6.87
N LEU A 7 29.33 -50.19 -7.76
CA LEU A 7 28.39 -49.61 -8.73
C LEU A 7 26.98 -49.42 -8.15
N ALA A 8 26.62 -50.15 -7.08
CA ALA A 8 25.31 -49.99 -6.45
C ALA A 8 25.22 -48.74 -5.56
N ALA A 9 26.34 -48.26 -5.02
CA ALA A 9 26.36 -47.08 -4.15
C ALA A 9 26.23 -45.75 -4.90
N MET A 10 26.62 -45.69 -6.19
CA MET A 10 26.59 -44.46 -6.97
C MET A 10 25.20 -44.18 -7.59
N VAL A 11 24.34 -45.19 -7.72
CA VAL A 11 22.98 -45.02 -8.25
C VAL A 11 22.01 -44.53 -7.16
N CYS A 12 22.29 -44.80 -5.89
CA CYS A 12 21.39 -44.43 -4.79
C CYS A 12 21.47 -42.95 -4.36
N CYS A 13 22.48 -42.20 -4.82
CA CYS A 13 22.63 -40.77 -4.53
C CYS A 13 21.96 -39.85 -5.56
N LEU A 14 21.46 -40.38 -6.68
CA LEU A 14 20.78 -39.60 -7.73
C LEU A 14 19.24 -39.56 -7.56
N GLY A 15 18.68 -40.31 -6.61
CA GLY A 15 17.23 -40.44 -6.41
C GLY A 15 16.62 -39.54 -5.33
N LEU A 16 17.43 -38.89 -4.48
CA LEU A 16 16.95 -37.90 -3.52
C LEU A 16 16.96 -36.51 -4.17
N ALA A 17 16.20 -36.38 -5.26
CA ALA A 17 15.67 -35.07 -5.62
C ALA A 17 14.84 -34.63 -4.41
N LEU A 18 15.36 -33.70 -3.62
CA LEU A 18 14.54 -32.94 -2.69
C LEU A 18 13.41 -32.36 -3.53
N THR A 19 12.24 -32.99 -3.48
CA THR A 19 10.99 -32.36 -3.87
C THR A 19 10.71 -31.34 -2.78
N ALA A 20 11.48 -30.26 -2.75
CA ALA A 20 10.98 -29.02 -2.20
C ALA A 20 9.68 -28.78 -2.97
N PRO A 21 8.51 -28.70 -2.32
CA PRO A 21 7.32 -28.28 -3.02
C PRO A 21 7.69 -26.94 -3.63
N ALA A 22 7.71 -26.87 -4.96
CA ALA A 22 7.76 -25.60 -5.65
C ALA A 22 6.56 -24.84 -5.09
N ARG A 23 6.83 -23.87 -4.20
CA ARG A 23 5.80 -22.91 -3.82
C ARG A 23 5.48 -22.22 -5.12
N ASP A 24 4.33 -22.55 -5.70
CA ASP A 24 3.73 -21.68 -6.70
C ASP A 24 3.73 -20.29 -6.08
N ILE A 25 4.56 -19.41 -6.62
CA ILE A 25 4.46 -17.99 -6.37
C ILE A 25 3.21 -17.57 -7.14
N ALA A 26 2.05 -17.98 -6.66
CA ALA A 26 0.79 -17.48 -7.15
C ALA A 26 0.81 -15.98 -6.82
N GLU A 27 1.08 -15.16 -7.82
CA GLU A 27 1.02 -13.72 -7.68
C GLU A 27 -0.36 -13.36 -7.11
N ALA A 28 -0.36 -12.56 -6.04
CA ALA A 28 -1.62 -12.15 -5.43
C ALA A 28 -2.49 -11.48 -6.48
N THR A 29 -3.72 -11.96 -6.65
CA THR A 29 -4.67 -11.34 -7.58
C THR A 29 -4.89 -9.87 -7.20
N ASN A 30 -5.21 -9.00 -8.15
CA ASN A 30 -5.51 -7.59 -7.88
C ASN A 30 -6.56 -7.40 -6.77
N LEU A 31 -7.55 -8.30 -6.71
CA LEU A 31 -8.56 -8.32 -5.65
C LEU A 31 -7.95 -8.60 -4.28
N GLN A 32 -7.02 -9.52 -4.19
CA GLN A 32 -6.35 -9.89 -2.95
C GLN A 32 -5.41 -8.79 -2.47
N VAL A 33 -4.72 -8.11 -3.39
CA VAL A 33 -3.93 -6.90 -3.07
C VAL A 33 -4.81 -5.83 -2.45
N VAL A 34 -5.94 -5.50 -3.08
CA VAL A 34 -6.85 -4.46 -2.60
C VAL A 34 -7.49 -4.82 -1.26
N ARG A 35 -7.87 -6.09 -1.05
CA ARG A 35 -8.42 -6.58 0.22
C ARG A 35 -7.39 -6.52 1.36
N ASN A 36 -6.17 -6.98 1.09
CA ASN A 36 -5.10 -6.92 2.09
C ASN A 36 -4.80 -5.47 2.46
N LEU A 37 -4.73 -4.57 1.48
CA LEU A 37 -4.55 -3.14 1.75
C LEU A 37 -5.68 -2.59 2.61
N TYR A 38 -6.95 -2.91 2.30
CA TYR A 38 -8.09 -2.48 3.11
C TYR A 38 -7.93 -2.89 4.59
N GLU A 39 -7.54 -4.13 4.85
CA GLU A 39 -7.33 -4.66 6.20
C GLU A 39 -6.18 -3.96 6.94
N GLU A 40 -5.08 -3.66 6.25
CA GLU A 40 -3.95 -2.96 6.84
C GLU A 40 -4.26 -1.48 7.10
N VAL A 41 -4.98 -0.82 6.19
CA VAL A 41 -5.44 0.56 6.37
C VAL A 41 -6.37 0.67 7.57
N ARG A 42 -7.30 -0.27 7.74
CA ARG A 42 -8.22 -0.30 8.88
C ARG A 42 -7.50 -0.38 10.23
N LYS A 43 -6.35 -1.05 10.29
CA LYS A 43 -5.50 -1.16 11.49
C LYS A 43 -4.56 0.03 11.67
N THR A 44 -4.40 0.86 10.65
CA THR A 44 -3.48 1.99 10.69
C THR A 44 -4.05 3.13 11.54
N ARG A 45 -3.24 3.63 12.47
CA ARG A 45 -3.57 4.81 13.26
C ARG A 45 -3.51 6.05 12.37
N ALA A 46 -4.55 6.88 12.41
CA ALA A 46 -4.52 8.17 11.74
C ALA A 46 -3.45 9.06 12.36
N SER A 47 -2.64 9.71 11.52
CA SER A 47 -1.60 10.65 11.95
C SER A 47 -2.10 12.10 11.83
N GLU A 48 -1.55 12.96 12.69
CA GLU A 48 -1.81 14.41 12.65
C GLU A 48 -1.00 15.14 11.57
N ILE A 49 0.05 14.50 11.01
CA ILE A 49 0.88 15.12 9.98
C ILE A 49 0.06 15.36 8.72
N ASN A 50 -0.04 16.64 8.34
CA ASN A 50 -0.82 17.12 7.20
C ASN A 50 -2.28 16.64 7.22
N ALA A 51 -2.85 16.37 8.40
CA ALA A 51 -4.17 15.76 8.49
C ALA A 51 -5.25 16.59 7.77
N SER A 52 -5.19 17.92 7.92
CA SER A 52 -6.10 18.87 7.27
C SER A 52 -5.83 18.97 5.77
N GLU A 53 -4.56 19.08 5.37
CA GLU A 53 -4.15 19.26 3.98
C GLU A 53 -4.39 18.01 3.14
N ASN A 54 -4.21 16.81 3.73
CA ASN A 54 -4.55 15.54 3.10
C ASN A 54 -6.06 15.40 2.95
N THR A 55 -6.85 15.78 3.95
CA THR A 55 -8.31 15.87 3.84
C THR A 55 -8.72 16.80 2.69
N GLN A 56 -8.11 17.98 2.59
CA GLN A 56 -8.41 18.91 1.51
C GLN A 56 -8.05 18.32 0.14
N ALA A 57 -6.89 17.65 0.00
CA ALA A 57 -6.50 17.00 -1.24
C ALA A 57 -7.51 15.92 -1.68
N ILE A 58 -8.09 15.17 -0.72
CA ILE A 58 -9.15 14.19 -0.98
C ILE A 58 -10.43 14.90 -1.44
N VAL A 59 -10.85 15.96 -0.75
CA VAL A 59 -12.04 16.75 -1.13
C VAL A 59 -11.88 17.33 -2.53
N ASP A 60 -10.72 17.92 -2.85
CA ASP A 60 -10.42 18.48 -4.16
C ASP A 60 -10.50 17.40 -5.26
N ARG A 61 -10.01 16.19 -4.97
CA ARG A 61 -10.11 15.03 -5.87
C ARG A 61 -11.57 14.65 -6.13
N LEU A 62 -12.39 14.59 -5.09
CA LEU A 62 -13.82 14.27 -5.20
C LEU A 62 -14.57 15.32 -6.03
N GLN A 63 -14.32 16.60 -5.78
CA GLN A 63 -14.87 17.69 -6.60
C GLN A 63 -14.39 17.63 -8.05
N CYS A 64 -13.13 17.22 -8.29
CA CYS A 64 -12.63 17.00 -9.64
C CYS A 64 -13.38 15.87 -10.35
N TYR A 65 -13.73 14.79 -9.65
CA TYR A 65 -14.54 13.70 -10.21
C TYR A 65 -15.97 14.13 -10.55
N GLU A 66 -16.53 15.09 -9.84
CA GLU A 66 -17.86 15.67 -10.15
C GLU A 66 -17.84 16.46 -11.46
N ARG A 67 -16.70 17.07 -11.82
CA ARG A 67 -16.54 17.83 -13.07
C ARG A 67 -16.04 17.00 -14.26
N ASN A 68 -15.40 15.86 -14.00
CA ASN A 68 -14.82 14.99 -15.03
C ASN A 68 -15.47 13.61 -14.94
N HIS A 69 -16.39 13.28 -15.84
CA HIS A 69 -17.12 12.00 -15.80
C HIS A 69 -16.43 10.87 -16.55
N ASP A 70 -15.52 11.18 -17.48
CA ASP A 70 -14.73 10.18 -18.18
C ASP A 70 -13.71 9.51 -17.25
N TYR A 71 -13.63 8.18 -17.32
CA TYR A 71 -12.76 7.39 -16.46
C TYR A 71 -11.28 7.68 -16.73
N GLY A 72 -10.88 7.81 -17.99
CA GLY A 72 -9.51 8.12 -18.38
C GLY A 72 -9.08 9.50 -17.86
N GLN A 73 -9.96 10.51 -17.99
CA GLN A 73 -9.74 11.85 -17.47
C GLN A 73 -9.62 11.87 -15.95
N ARG A 74 -10.45 11.12 -15.22
CA ARG A 74 -10.35 11.01 -13.76
C ARG A 74 -8.98 10.49 -13.32
N ILE A 75 -8.42 9.51 -14.04
CA ILE A 75 -7.06 9.02 -13.76
C ILE A 75 -6.01 10.08 -14.12
N GLN A 76 -6.04 10.57 -15.35
CA GLN A 76 -4.98 11.41 -15.89
C GLN A 76 -4.93 12.83 -15.30
N ILE A 77 -6.09 13.36 -14.89
CA ILE A 77 -6.22 14.73 -14.38
C ILE A 77 -6.36 14.68 -12.86
N CYS A 78 -7.46 14.11 -12.37
CA CYS A 78 -7.82 14.20 -10.96
C CYS A 78 -6.87 13.38 -10.06
N ASN A 79 -6.62 12.10 -10.40
CA ASN A 79 -5.72 11.26 -9.59
C ASN A 79 -4.28 11.73 -9.67
N ASN A 80 -3.80 12.13 -10.85
CA ASN A 80 -2.44 12.67 -10.97
C ASN A 80 -2.25 13.95 -10.15
N ALA A 81 -3.22 14.87 -10.16
CA ALA A 81 -3.17 16.07 -9.33
C ALA A 81 -3.18 15.72 -7.83
N TYR A 82 -4.07 14.82 -7.42
CA TYR A 82 -4.15 14.30 -6.06
C TYR A 82 -2.83 13.68 -5.59
N ILE A 83 -2.26 12.73 -6.34
CA ILE A 83 -1.00 12.05 -6.00
C ILE A 83 0.14 13.06 -5.89
N LYS A 84 0.26 13.99 -6.85
CA LYS A 84 1.27 15.06 -6.80
C LYS A 84 1.11 15.93 -5.55
N ARG A 85 -0.13 16.25 -5.16
CA ARG A 85 -0.42 17.03 -3.95
C ARG A 85 0.01 16.28 -2.68
N ILE A 86 -0.31 14.99 -2.57
CA ILE A 86 0.11 14.18 -1.42
C ILE A 86 1.64 14.08 -1.33
N ILE A 87 2.32 13.85 -2.46
CA ILE A 87 3.80 13.82 -2.50
C ILE A 87 4.40 15.15 -2.06
N TYR A 88 3.83 16.26 -2.53
CA TYR A 88 4.27 17.60 -2.13
C TYR A 88 4.15 17.80 -0.62
N LEU A 89 2.98 17.49 -0.03
CA LEU A 89 2.75 17.61 1.40
C LEU A 89 3.70 16.71 2.22
N ALA A 90 3.89 15.47 1.78
CA ALA A 90 4.82 14.54 2.41
C ALA A 90 6.27 15.08 2.40
N ARG A 91 6.75 15.61 1.26
CA ARG A 91 8.10 16.21 1.17
C ARG A 91 8.30 17.40 2.10
N MET A 92 7.26 18.21 2.30
CA MET A 92 7.34 19.39 3.17
C MET A 92 7.41 19.02 4.66
N SER A 93 6.95 17.83 5.04
CA SER A 93 6.76 17.43 6.44
C SER A 93 7.65 16.25 6.88
N ILE A 94 8.19 15.48 5.94
CA ILE A 94 8.97 14.27 6.20
C ILE A 94 10.32 14.39 5.50
N HIS A 95 11.40 14.35 6.28
CA HIS A 95 12.77 14.54 5.79
C HIS A 95 13.51 13.23 5.49
N SER A 96 12.93 12.07 5.80
CA SER A 96 13.50 10.76 5.44
C SER A 96 13.43 10.51 3.93
N ARG A 97 14.26 9.57 3.46
CA ARG A 97 14.30 9.17 2.04
C ARG A 97 13.18 8.18 1.73
N PRO A 98 12.28 8.47 0.78
CA PRO A 98 11.22 7.54 0.39
C PRO A 98 11.67 6.49 -0.62
N ASP A 99 10.99 5.33 -0.59
CA ASP A 99 10.82 4.50 -1.80
C ASP A 99 9.72 5.12 -2.67
N LEU A 100 10.09 6.17 -3.42
CA LEU A 100 9.12 7.03 -4.09
C LEU A 100 8.27 6.29 -5.12
N GLY A 101 8.85 5.31 -5.84
CA GLY A 101 8.13 4.54 -6.85
C GLY A 101 7.00 3.71 -6.22
N LYS A 102 7.32 2.97 -5.14
CA LYS A 102 6.31 2.19 -4.41
C LYS A 102 5.30 3.10 -3.71
N PHE A 103 5.74 4.21 -3.15
CA PHE A 103 4.86 5.19 -2.52
C PHE A 103 3.80 5.71 -3.50
N VAL A 104 4.22 6.20 -4.68
CA VAL A 104 3.33 6.70 -5.73
C VAL A 104 2.31 5.64 -6.16
N GLN A 105 2.77 4.41 -6.34
CA GLN A 105 1.91 3.29 -6.73
C GLN A 105 0.84 3.00 -5.67
N HIS A 106 1.21 2.96 -4.40
CA HIS A 106 0.29 2.59 -3.31
C HIS A 106 -0.66 3.73 -2.93
N VAL A 107 -0.19 4.99 -2.92
CA VAL A 107 -1.07 6.14 -2.65
C VAL A 107 -2.11 6.30 -3.77
N GLY A 108 -1.77 5.90 -4.99
CA GLY A 108 -2.71 5.80 -6.11
C GLY A 108 -3.85 4.80 -5.90
N MET A 109 -3.74 3.88 -4.93
CA MET A 109 -4.80 2.94 -4.56
C MET A 109 -5.74 3.50 -3.49
N CYS A 110 -5.39 4.57 -2.79
CA CYS A 110 -6.23 5.13 -1.73
C CYS A 110 -7.62 5.62 -2.21
N PRO A 111 -7.79 6.18 -3.42
CA PRO A 111 -9.12 6.44 -3.98
C PRO A 111 -9.98 5.18 -4.14
N ILE A 112 -9.38 4.00 -4.34
CA ILE A 112 -10.10 2.73 -4.40
C ILE A 112 -10.60 2.37 -3.00
N GLN A 113 -9.77 2.57 -1.97
CA GLN A 113 -10.14 2.33 -0.57
C GLN A 113 -11.32 3.22 -0.13
N TYR A 114 -11.34 4.49 -0.57
CA TYR A 114 -12.51 5.37 -0.39
C TYR A 114 -13.78 4.77 -0.97
N ASN A 115 -13.73 4.32 -2.23
CA ASN A 115 -14.91 3.77 -2.90
C ASN A 115 -15.40 2.47 -2.25
N LEU A 116 -14.48 1.62 -1.77
CA LEU A 116 -14.83 0.43 -1.00
C LEU A 116 -15.50 0.78 0.32
N CYS A 117 -14.97 1.78 1.03
CA CYS A 117 -15.59 2.29 2.25
C CYS A 117 -17.01 2.77 1.98
N MET A 118 -17.24 3.57 0.93
CA MET A 118 -18.56 4.12 0.59
C MET A 118 -19.60 3.00 0.39
N GLY A 119 -19.20 1.90 -0.27
CA GLY A 119 -20.05 0.73 -0.47
C GLY A 119 -20.40 -0.02 0.82
N GLN A 120 -19.57 0.07 1.86
CA GLN A 120 -19.77 -0.62 3.14
C GLN A 120 -20.47 0.25 4.21
N THR A 121 -20.34 1.58 4.12
CA THR A 121 -20.80 2.53 5.14
C THR A 121 -22.09 3.25 4.77
N GLN A 122 -22.87 2.72 3.83
CA GLN A 122 -24.11 3.36 3.34
C GLN A 122 -23.88 4.80 2.82
N ASN A 123 -22.75 5.04 2.16
CA ASN A 123 -22.34 6.35 1.63
C ASN A 123 -22.00 7.42 2.67
N ASP A 124 -21.50 7.02 3.85
CA ASP A 124 -20.93 7.96 4.82
C ASP A 124 -19.61 8.57 4.29
N LYS A 125 -19.74 9.76 3.68
CA LYS A 125 -18.64 10.48 3.03
C LYS A 125 -17.54 10.85 4.02
N GLU A 126 -17.91 11.37 5.18
CA GLU A 126 -16.93 11.87 6.17
C GLU A 126 -16.07 10.72 6.70
N ARG A 127 -16.71 9.60 7.03
CA ARG A 127 -16.00 8.39 7.44
C ARG A 127 -15.07 7.87 6.35
N CYS A 128 -15.47 7.94 5.08
CA CYS A 128 -14.64 7.45 3.99
C CYS A 128 -13.50 8.39 3.60
N ILE A 129 -13.66 9.70 3.79
CA ILE A 129 -12.54 10.65 3.71
C ILE A 129 -11.52 10.33 4.80
N LEU A 130 -11.97 10.08 6.04
CA LEU A 130 -11.08 9.68 7.13
C LEU A 130 -10.35 8.37 6.80
N PHE A 131 -11.06 7.38 6.24
CA PHE A 131 -10.47 6.10 5.84
C PHE A 131 -9.43 6.24 4.71
N GLU A 132 -9.69 7.09 3.72
CA GLU A 132 -8.70 7.40 2.68
C GLU A 132 -7.47 8.10 3.25
N ARG A 133 -7.66 8.98 4.24
CA ARG A 133 -6.54 9.60 4.98
C ARG A 133 -5.71 8.55 5.71
N GLN A 134 -6.34 7.57 6.37
CA GLN A 134 -5.62 6.44 6.98
C GLN A 134 -4.84 5.62 5.93
N CYS A 135 -5.35 5.50 4.70
CA CYS A 135 -4.60 4.86 3.61
C CYS A 135 -3.34 5.65 3.23
N ILE A 136 -3.44 6.98 3.17
CA ILE A 136 -2.27 7.83 2.95
C ILE A 136 -1.25 7.62 4.07
N ASP A 137 -1.68 7.63 5.34
CA ASP A 137 -0.81 7.40 6.50
C ASP A 137 -0.13 6.04 6.45
N HIS A 138 -0.88 4.97 6.15
CA HIS A 138 -0.33 3.63 5.98
C HIS A 138 0.78 3.62 4.92
N THR A 139 0.51 4.25 3.78
CA THR A 139 1.46 4.32 2.68
C THR A 139 2.71 5.13 3.06
N LEU A 140 2.55 6.22 3.81
CA LEU A 140 3.67 7.01 4.34
C LEU A 140 4.50 6.21 5.33
N ASP A 141 3.87 5.47 6.24
CA ASP A 141 4.56 4.67 7.25
C ASP A 141 5.41 3.56 6.60
N VAL A 142 4.85 2.87 5.60
CA VAL A 142 5.52 1.75 4.93
C VAL A 142 6.64 2.21 4.00
N PHE A 143 6.44 3.27 3.21
CA PHE A 143 7.35 3.62 2.10
C PHE A 143 8.13 4.92 2.29
N TRP A 144 7.86 5.70 3.34
CA TRP A 144 8.50 7.00 3.53
C TRP A 144 9.10 7.20 4.93
N ARG A 145 8.26 7.11 5.97
CA ARG A 145 8.66 7.37 7.37
C ARG A 145 9.56 6.26 7.95
N GLY A 146 9.52 5.07 7.36
CA GLY A 146 10.27 3.90 7.81
C GLY A 146 9.55 3.21 8.97
N SER A 147 9.25 1.93 8.80
CA SER A 147 8.36 1.13 9.64
C SER A 147 8.79 0.91 11.10
N ALA A 148 9.89 1.50 11.59
CA ALA A 148 10.42 1.23 12.92
C ALA A 148 10.90 2.45 13.74
N GLN A 149 11.14 3.63 13.13
CA GLN A 149 11.74 4.77 13.87
C GLN A 149 10.79 5.96 14.07
N TYR A 150 9.79 6.12 13.21
CA TYR A 150 8.88 7.27 13.30
C TYR A 150 7.79 7.10 14.37
N THR A 151 7.49 5.86 14.78
CA THR A 151 6.51 5.52 15.83
C THR A 151 6.90 5.96 17.23
N GLN A 152 8.10 6.49 17.47
CA GLN A 152 8.47 7.05 18.78
C GLN A 152 8.70 8.56 18.78
N GLN A 153 8.99 9.20 17.66
CA GLN A 153 9.36 10.62 17.65
C GLN A 153 8.16 11.57 17.54
N THR A 154 7.14 11.25 16.74
CA THR A 154 5.91 12.08 16.69
C THR A 154 4.94 11.80 17.82
N TYR A 155 4.94 10.60 18.38
CA TYR A 155 4.07 10.26 19.52
C TYR A 155 4.62 10.73 20.88
N ARG A 156 5.89 11.18 20.95
CA ARG A 156 6.51 11.75 22.17
C ARG A 156 6.40 13.27 22.28
N LEU A 157 5.92 13.95 21.24
CA LEU A 157 5.72 15.41 21.31
C LEU A 157 4.49 15.80 22.15
N ASP A 158 3.72 14.82 22.63
CA ASP A 158 2.54 14.98 23.49
C ASP A 158 2.70 14.38 24.91
N GLN A 159 3.93 14.34 25.46
CA GLN A 159 4.16 14.08 26.89
C GLN A 159 4.71 15.29 27.62
#